data_AF-A0ABD3BV58-F1
#
_entry.id   AF-A0ABD3BV58-F1
#
_cell.length_a   1.000
_cell.length_b   1.000
_cell.length_c   1.000
_cell.angle_alpha   90.00
_cell.angle_beta   90.00
_cell.angle_gamma   90.00
#
_symmetry.space_group_name_H-M   'P 1'
#
loop_
_entity.id
_entity.type
_entity.pdbx_description
1 polymer ?
#
loop_
_entity_poly.entity_id
_entity_poly.type
_entity_poly.pdbx_seq_one_letter_code
_entity_poly.pdbx_strand_id
1 'polypeptide(L)'
;MEEVVEEEFSVWKKNTPLLYDLVICHSLEWPSLTVQWLPSPPSSTSGDLSVHKLILGTHTSDDSPNFLMVADAYLPQDPSSTISIDLDNSIIPKVVMIQKIQVDGEVNRARMSQNEAIIAANTSGTEVHIFDSSKQLASSERGSCDPDLRLRGHDKEGHGLSWSPFKEGYLLSGSNDCRIC
;
A
#
# COMPACT_ATOMS: atom_id res chain seq x y z
N MET A 1 -20.61 -0.42 -23.08
CA MET A 1 -20.11 -1.03 -21.82
C MET A 1 -19.55 0.06 -20.93
N GLU A 2 -18.65 0.92 -21.43
CA GLU A 2 -18.14 2.09 -20.68
C GLU A 2 -19.25 3.07 -20.26
N GLU A 3 -20.17 3.44 -21.17
CA GLU A 3 -21.29 4.35 -20.82
C GLU A 3 -22.16 3.83 -19.66
N VAL A 4 -22.38 2.51 -19.61
CA VAL A 4 -23.16 1.87 -18.53
C VAL A 4 -22.40 1.97 -17.20
N VAL A 5 -21.08 1.74 -17.22
CA VAL A 5 -20.24 1.87 -16.02
C VAL A 5 -20.21 3.31 -15.51
N GLU A 6 -20.15 4.30 -16.41
CA GLU A 6 -20.17 5.72 -16.02
C GLU A 6 -21.52 6.15 -15.45
N GLU A 7 -22.63 5.65 -16.01
CA GLU A 7 -23.98 5.87 -15.48
C GLU A 7 -24.13 5.25 -14.08
N GLU A 8 -23.75 3.98 -13.91
CA GLU A 8 -23.79 3.29 -12.62
C GLU A 8 -22.90 3.97 -11.57
N PHE A 9 -21.69 4.38 -11.94
CA PHE A 9 -20.79 5.13 -11.06
C PHE A 9 -21.39 6.47 -10.65
N SER A 10 -22.04 7.19 -11.58
CA SER A 10 -22.70 8.45 -11.30
C SER A 10 -23.88 8.30 -10.35
N VAL A 11 -24.65 7.21 -10.49
CA VAL A 11 -25.73 6.87 -9.56
C VAL A 11 -25.17 6.49 -8.20
N TRP A 12 -24.13 5.65 -8.12
CA TRP A 12 -23.47 5.31 -6.87
C TRP A 12 -22.95 6.58 -6.15
N LYS A 13 -22.26 7.47 -6.87
CA LYS A 13 -21.70 8.71 -6.32
C LYS A 13 -22.77 9.63 -5.73
N LYS A 14 -23.95 9.72 -6.35
CA LYS A 14 -25.08 10.51 -5.81
C LYS A 14 -25.61 9.93 -4.49
N ASN A 15 -25.51 8.61 -4.31
CA ASN A 15 -26.02 7.91 -3.15
C ASN A 15 -24.98 7.72 -2.04
N THR A 16 -23.70 8.08 -2.23
CA THR A 16 -22.66 7.86 -1.20
C THR A 16 -22.97 8.49 0.16
N PRO A 17 -23.59 9.68 0.28
CA PRO A 17 -23.94 10.24 1.60
C PRO A 17 -25.01 9.45 2.37
N LEU A 18 -25.74 8.56 1.68
CA LEU A 18 -26.74 7.67 2.28
C LEU A 18 -26.15 6.28 2.59
N LEU A 19 -25.09 5.88 1.89
CA LEU A 19 -24.55 4.53 1.91
C LEU A 19 -23.32 4.37 2.82
N TYR A 20 -22.57 5.45 3.05
CA TYR A 20 -21.29 5.40 3.75
C TYR A 20 -21.14 6.58 4.70
N ASP A 21 -20.58 6.32 5.87
CA ASP A 21 -20.15 7.38 6.79
C ASP A 21 -18.90 8.11 6.27
N LEU A 22 -18.04 7.41 5.52
CA LEU A 22 -16.81 7.95 4.94
C LEU A 22 -16.47 7.29 3.60
N VAL A 23 -16.16 8.12 2.60
CA VAL A 23 -15.57 7.69 1.32
C VAL A 23 -14.40 8.60 1.01
N ILE A 24 -13.22 8.01 0.78
CA ILE A 24 -12.02 8.72 0.32
C ILE A 24 -11.65 8.17 -1.05
N CYS A 25 -11.61 9.05 -2.05
CA CYS A 25 -11.13 8.72 -3.38
C CYS A 25 -9.77 9.38 -3.59
N HIS A 26 -8.74 8.58 -3.85
CA HIS A 26 -7.39 9.06 -4.14
C HIS A 26 -6.89 8.42 -5.43
N SER A 27 -6.62 9.23 -6.44
CA SER A 27 -6.07 8.78 -7.71
C SER A 27 -4.56 8.60 -7.59
N LEU A 28 -4.08 7.37 -7.80
CA LEU A 28 -2.66 7.08 -7.91
C LEU A 28 -2.16 7.40 -9.33
N GLU A 29 -0.89 7.77 -9.44
CA GLU A 29 -0.22 7.98 -10.74
C GLU A 29 -0.14 6.68 -11.55
N TRP A 30 0.20 5.58 -10.87
CA TRP A 30 0.27 4.23 -11.43
C TRP A 30 -0.64 3.28 -10.63
N PRO A 31 -1.26 2.29 -11.29
CA PRO A 31 -2.08 1.31 -10.59
C PRO A 31 -1.28 0.53 -9.56
N SER A 32 -1.99 0.06 -8.55
CA SER A 32 -1.43 -0.78 -7.50
C SER A 32 -2.08 -2.15 -7.50
N LEU A 33 -1.27 -3.21 -7.62
CA LEU A 33 -1.74 -4.60 -7.51
C LEU A 33 -1.81 -5.08 -6.06
N THR A 34 -1.39 -4.25 -5.10
CA THR A 34 -1.35 -4.60 -3.69
C THR A 34 -1.79 -3.43 -2.81
N VAL A 35 -2.58 -3.75 -1.79
CA VAL A 35 -2.88 -2.85 -0.68
C VAL A 35 -2.88 -3.65 0.61
N GLN A 36 -2.30 -3.10 1.67
CA GLN A 36 -2.40 -3.67 3.01
C GLN A 36 -2.36 -2.54 4.06
N TRP A 37 -3.35 -2.53 4.95
CA TRP A 37 -3.29 -1.74 6.19
C TRP A 37 -2.22 -2.30 7.12
N LEU A 38 -1.44 -1.42 7.72
CA LEU A 38 -0.50 -1.83 8.75
C LEU A 38 -1.24 -2.26 10.02
N PRO A 39 -0.72 -3.27 10.75
CA PRO A 39 -1.31 -3.72 12.01
C PRO A 39 -1.03 -2.77 13.18
N SER A 40 -0.31 -1.65 12.98
CA SER A 40 -0.05 -0.66 14.02
C SER A 40 -1.36 -0.07 14.56
N PRO A 41 -1.43 0.20 15.88
CA PRO A 41 -2.39 1.17 16.38
C PRO A 41 -2.20 2.51 15.65
N PRO A 42 -3.28 3.19 15.25
CA PRO A 42 -3.14 4.49 14.61
C PRO A 42 -2.49 5.50 15.56
N SER A 43 -1.62 6.34 15.02
CA SER A 43 -1.08 7.45 15.80
C SER A 43 -2.12 8.58 15.83
N SER A 44 -2.44 9.06 17.04
CA SER A 44 -3.26 10.24 17.20
C SER A 44 -2.46 11.47 16.79
N THR A 45 -2.98 12.26 15.85
CA THR A 45 -2.48 13.63 15.63
C THR A 45 -3.13 14.57 16.65
N SER A 46 -2.62 15.79 16.81
CA SER A 46 -3.12 16.78 17.79
C SER A 46 -4.52 17.34 17.47
N GLY A 47 -5.36 16.59 16.74
CA GLY A 47 -6.72 16.93 16.35
C GLY A 47 -7.57 15.66 16.17
N ASP A 48 -8.74 15.77 15.54
CA ASP A 48 -9.73 14.69 15.45
C ASP A 48 -9.38 13.58 14.43
N LEU A 49 -8.15 13.60 13.89
CA LEU A 49 -7.66 12.59 12.96
C LEU A 49 -6.71 11.59 13.62
N SER A 50 -6.83 10.38 13.12
CA SER A 50 -5.96 9.25 13.36
C SER A 50 -5.19 8.95 12.08
N VAL A 51 -3.90 8.66 12.22
CA VAL A 51 -3.05 8.32 11.07
C VAL A 51 -2.88 6.82 11.03
N HIS A 52 -3.35 6.24 9.94
CA HIS A 52 -3.21 4.84 9.61
C HIS A 52 -2.23 4.69 8.45
N LYS A 53 -1.42 3.64 8.46
CA LYS A 53 -0.46 3.40 7.39
C LYS A 53 -0.99 2.36 6.40
N LEU A 54 -0.65 2.56 5.15
CA LEU A 54 -0.92 1.67 4.02
C LEU A 54 0.39 1.36 3.29
N ILE A 55 0.54 0.12 2.82
CA ILE A 55 1.51 -0.20 1.78
C ILE A 55 0.80 -0.36 0.44
N LEU A 56 1.43 0.18 -0.59
CA LEU A 56 1.01 0.13 -1.98
C LEU A 56 2.24 -0.20 -2.84
N GLY A 57 2.02 -0.65 -4.06
CA GLY A 57 3.06 -0.80 -5.07
C GLY A 57 2.69 -0.13 -6.39
N THR A 58 3.64 0.05 -7.29
CA THR A 58 3.37 0.50 -8.65
C THR A 58 3.40 -0.67 -9.63
N HIS A 59 2.67 -0.50 -10.73
CA HIS A 59 2.75 -1.31 -11.93
C HIS A 59 2.80 -0.36 -13.13
N THR A 60 4.00 -0.16 -13.67
CA THR A 60 4.29 0.86 -14.69
C THR A 60 4.39 0.31 -16.11
N SER A 61 4.29 -1.01 -16.30
CA SER A 61 4.47 -1.67 -17.62
C SER A 61 5.78 -1.25 -18.31
N ASP A 62 6.88 -1.18 -17.54
CA ASP A 62 8.21 -0.74 -17.97
C ASP A 62 8.36 0.73 -18.43
N ASP A 63 7.32 1.56 -18.37
CA ASP A 63 7.39 2.97 -18.80
C ASP A 63 8.13 3.87 -17.79
N SER A 64 8.25 3.44 -16.54
CA SER A 64 8.84 4.20 -15.43
C SER A 64 9.39 3.25 -14.35
N PRO A 65 10.39 3.66 -13.53
CA PRO A 65 10.83 2.85 -12.40
C PRO A 65 9.67 2.50 -11.46
N ASN A 66 9.70 1.28 -10.93
CA ASN A 66 8.69 0.82 -9.99
C ASN A 66 9.07 1.15 -8.54
N PHE A 67 8.05 1.36 -7.72
CA PHE A 67 8.19 1.72 -6.31
C PHE A 67 7.27 0.89 -5.42
N LEU A 68 7.80 0.46 -4.28
CA LEU A 68 7.03 0.16 -3.09
C LEU A 68 6.76 1.48 -2.36
N MET A 69 5.50 1.74 -2.02
CA MET A 69 5.07 3.00 -1.43
C MET A 69 4.48 2.76 -0.04
N VAL A 70 4.83 3.63 0.89
CA VAL A 70 4.16 3.74 2.19
C VAL A 70 3.35 5.03 2.20
N ALA A 71 2.10 4.93 2.59
CA ALA A 71 1.17 6.05 2.64
C ALA A 71 0.55 6.20 4.03
N ASP A 72 0.33 7.44 4.42
CA ASP A 72 -0.47 7.79 5.59
C ASP A 72 -1.90 8.12 5.13
N ALA A 73 -2.87 7.41 5.67
CA ALA A 73 -4.29 7.70 5.58
C ALA A 73 -4.74 8.41 6.86
N TYR A 74 -5.19 9.64 6.70
CA TYR A 74 -5.72 10.48 7.76
C TYR A 74 -7.22 10.23 7.85
N LEU A 75 -7.65 9.53 8.90
CA LEU A 75 -9.04 9.12 9.11
C LEU A 75 -9.62 9.77 10.38
N PRO A 76 -10.91 10.14 10.41
CA PRO A 76 -11.57 10.59 11.64
C PRO A 76 -11.47 9.55 12.75
N GLN A 77 -11.18 9.98 13.99
CA GLN A 77 -11.16 9.08 15.15
C GLN A 77 -12.56 8.54 15.47
N ASP A 78 -13.58 9.38 15.29
CA ASP A 78 -14.98 8.99 15.40
C ASP A 78 -15.63 9.08 14.00
N PRO A 79 -15.96 7.95 13.36
CA PRO A 79 -16.60 7.96 12.04
C PRO A 79 -18.02 8.54 12.07
N SER A 80 -18.65 8.63 13.26
CA SER A 80 -19.99 9.22 13.44
C SER A 80 -19.96 10.72 13.71
N SER A 81 -18.78 11.26 14.05
CA SER A 81 -18.60 12.71 14.20
C SER A 81 -18.84 13.35 12.84
N THR A 82 -19.84 14.23 12.78
CA THR A 82 -20.22 14.90 11.54
C THR A 82 -19.02 15.73 11.11
N ILE A 83 -18.35 15.34 10.02
CA ILE A 83 -17.27 16.17 9.45
C ILE A 83 -17.94 17.46 9.01
N SER A 84 -17.86 18.50 9.86
CA SER A 84 -18.47 19.79 9.61
C SER A 84 -17.83 20.37 8.36
N ILE A 85 -18.63 20.56 7.31
CA ILE A 85 -18.24 21.17 6.03
C ILE A 85 -18.07 22.69 6.23
N ASP A 86 -17.38 23.11 7.29
CA ASP A 86 -16.92 24.49 7.43
C ASP A 86 -15.67 24.62 6.57
N LEU A 87 -15.85 25.15 5.35
CA LEU A 87 -14.79 25.23 4.31
C LEU A 87 -13.48 25.87 4.79
N ASP A 88 -13.50 26.65 5.88
CA ASP A 88 -12.33 27.37 6.39
C ASP A 88 -11.54 26.63 7.48
N ASN A 89 -12.11 25.60 8.13
CA ASN A 89 -11.45 24.85 9.22
C ASN A 89 -11.70 23.34 9.19
N SER A 90 -12.30 22.81 8.11
CA SER A 90 -12.69 21.40 8.04
C SER A 90 -11.47 20.46 7.99
N ILE A 91 -11.52 19.47 8.86
CA ILE A 91 -10.59 18.35 8.90
C ILE A 91 -10.93 17.42 7.73
N ILE A 92 -10.17 17.48 6.64
CA ILE A 92 -10.42 16.69 5.43
C ILE A 92 -9.62 15.37 5.49
N PRO A 93 -10.29 14.19 5.56
CA PRO A 93 -9.63 12.90 5.45
C PRO A 93 -8.91 12.79 4.10
N LYS A 94 -7.68 12.28 4.12
CA LYS A 94 -6.85 12.21 2.92
C LYS A 94 -5.82 11.08 3.00
N VAL A 95 -5.35 10.64 1.84
CA VAL A 95 -4.22 9.71 1.72
C VAL A 95 -3.03 10.49 1.17
N VAL A 96 -1.87 10.32 1.81
CA VAL A 96 -0.62 11.00 1.44
C VAL A 96 0.50 9.98 1.33
N MET A 97 1.21 9.96 0.20
CA MET A 97 2.41 9.13 0.05
C MET A 97 3.55 9.73 0.86
N ILE A 98 4.08 8.98 1.83
CA ILE A 98 5.16 9.45 2.71
C ILE A 98 6.53 8.88 2.35
N GLN A 99 6.55 7.74 1.66
CA GLN A 99 7.80 7.09 1.27
C GLN A 99 7.61 6.35 -0.06
N LYS A 100 8.63 6.42 -0.90
CA LYS A 100 8.79 5.60 -2.11
C LYS A 100 10.14 4.89 -2.02
N ILE A 101 10.15 3.57 -2.18
CA ILE A 101 11.33 2.71 -2.19
C ILE A 101 11.40 2.09 -3.58
N GLN A 102 12.48 2.32 -4.32
CA GLN A 102 12.63 1.79 -5.67
C GLN A 102 12.77 0.27 -5.62
N VAL A 103 12.08 -0.42 -6.53
CA VAL A 103 12.07 -1.88 -6.65
C VAL A 103 12.35 -2.32 -8.09
N ASP A 104 12.96 -3.50 -8.24
CA ASP A 104 13.18 -4.13 -9.54
C ASP A 104 11.92 -4.91 -9.96
N GLY A 105 11.25 -4.44 -11.01
CA GLY A 105 10.00 -5.00 -11.54
C GLY A 105 8.73 -4.46 -10.88
N GLU A 106 7.57 -4.74 -11.46
CA GLU A 106 6.28 -4.32 -10.93
C GLU A 106 5.94 -5.04 -9.62
N VAL A 107 5.29 -4.35 -8.69
CA VAL A 107 4.97 -4.94 -7.38
C VAL A 107 3.69 -5.75 -7.47
N ASN A 108 3.85 -7.06 -7.63
CA ASN A 108 2.75 -8.03 -7.67
C ASN A 108 2.07 -8.22 -6.30
N ARG A 109 2.85 -8.22 -5.22
CA ARG A 109 2.33 -8.25 -3.84
C ARG A 109 3.36 -7.70 -2.87
N ALA A 110 2.91 -6.86 -1.93
CA ALA A 110 3.73 -6.43 -0.81
C ALA A 110 3.05 -6.78 0.51
N ARG A 111 3.82 -7.26 1.50
CA ARG A 111 3.33 -7.58 2.84
C ARG A 111 4.31 -7.09 3.91
N MET A 112 3.79 -6.37 4.89
CA MET A 112 4.57 -5.97 6.06
C MET A 112 4.61 -7.09 7.10
N SER A 113 5.76 -7.24 7.76
CA SER A 113 5.95 -8.22 8.83
C SER A 113 5.33 -7.74 10.15
N GLN A 114 5.49 -8.53 11.22
CA GLN A 114 5.14 -8.10 12.58
C GLN A 114 5.98 -6.90 13.04
N ASN A 115 7.21 -6.77 12.52
CA ASN A 115 8.01 -5.57 12.63
C ASN A 115 7.65 -4.63 11.47
N GLU A 116 7.06 -3.48 11.79
CA GLU A 116 6.54 -2.49 10.84
C GLU A 116 7.61 -1.89 9.93
N ALA A 117 8.89 -1.99 10.31
CA ALA A 117 9.97 -1.54 9.45
C ALA A 117 10.16 -2.47 8.24
N ILE A 118 9.82 -3.76 8.38
CA ILE A 118 10.19 -4.81 7.42
C ILE A 118 9.04 -5.11 6.46
N ILE A 119 9.29 -4.93 5.17
CA ILE A 119 8.34 -5.18 4.09
C ILE A 119 8.92 -6.22 3.13
N ALA A 120 8.16 -7.27 2.86
CA ALA A 120 8.43 -8.19 1.77
C ALA A 120 7.66 -7.73 0.51
N ALA A 121 8.31 -7.78 -0.64
CA ALA A 121 7.71 -7.52 -1.94
C ALA A 121 8.04 -8.66 -2.91
N ASN A 122 6.98 -9.24 -3.49
CA ASN A 122 7.07 -10.10 -4.66
C ASN A 122 6.87 -9.20 -5.89
N THR A 123 7.79 -9.28 -6.85
CA THR A 123 7.75 -8.47 -8.07
C THR A 123 7.50 -9.35 -9.30
N SER A 124 7.62 -8.80 -10.51
CA SER A 124 7.65 -9.56 -11.75
C SER A 124 8.96 -10.35 -11.97
N GLY A 125 9.91 -10.23 -11.04
CA GLY A 125 11.12 -11.06 -10.99
C GLY A 125 10.89 -12.43 -10.36
N THR A 126 11.97 -13.20 -10.20
CA THR A 126 11.97 -14.51 -9.53
C THR A 126 12.41 -14.45 -8.06
N GLU A 127 12.92 -13.30 -7.63
CA GLU A 127 13.35 -13.06 -6.26
C GLU A 127 12.23 -12.39 -5.46
N VAL A 128 12.14 -12.71 -4.16
CA VAL A 128 11.33 -11.92 -3.22
C VAL A 128 12.25 -10.96 -2.49
N HIS A 129 11.92 -9.67 -2.53
CA HIS A 129 12.72 -8.61 -1.93
C HIS A 129 12.24 -8.30 -0.51
N ILE A 130 13.18 -8.14 0.42
CA ILE A 130 12.90 -7.65 1.78
C ILE A 130 13.53 -6.27 1.94
N PHE A 131 12.74 -5.31 2.41
CA PHE A 131 13.16 -3.94 2.66
C PHE A 131 12.94 -3.58 4.12
N ASP A 132 13.90 -2.90 4.71
CA ASP A 132 13.77 -2.16 5.96
C ASP A 132 13.47 -0.68 5.63
N SER A 133 12.19 -0.33 5.65
CA SER A 133 11.70 1.01 5.33
C SER A 133 12.37 2.12 6.16
N SER A 134 12.81 1.84 7.39
CA SER A 134 13.49 2.81 8.25
C SER A 134 14.88 3.20 7.72
N LYS A 135 15.61 2.23 7.16
CA LYS A 135 16.92 2.47 6.52
C LYS A 135 16.78 3.18 5.19
N GLN A 136 15.74 2.84 4.44
CA GLN A 136 15.48 3.40 3.11
C GLN A 136 15.10 4.90 3.18
N LEU A 137 14.47 5.36 4.28
CA LEU A 137 14.22 6.79 4.52
C LEU A 137 15.50 7.61 4.67
N ALA A 138 16.56 7.01 5.22
CA ALA A 138 17.82 7.68 5.46
C ALA A 138 18.73 7.73 4.20
N SER A 139 18.43 6.93 3.17
CA SER A 139 19.30 6.72 2.01
C SER A 139 18.76 7.28 0.70
N SER A 140 18.10 8.44 0.75
CA SER A 140 17.36 9.14 -0.32
C SER A 140 18.11 9.38 -1.66
N GLU A 141 19.35 8.90 -1.80
CA GLU A 141 20.22 9.03 -2.98
C GLU A 141 20.45 7.72 -3.75
N ARG A 142 19.93 6.57 -3.29
CA ARG A 142 20.07 5.31 -4.05
C ARG A 142 19.07 5.25 -5.19
N GLY A 143 19.46 5.72 -6.38
CA GLY A 143 18.67 5.61 -7.63
C GLY A 143 18.55 4.18 -8.19
N SER A 144 18.78 3.15 -7.36
CA SER A 144 18.78 1.74 -7.74
C SER A 144 18.09 0.92 -6.66
N CYS A 145 17.38 -0.13 -7.07
CA CYS A 145 16.80 -1.11 -6.15
C CYS A 145 17.89 -1.76 -5.28
N ASP A 146 17.81 -1.54 -3.97
CA ASP A 146 18.77 -2.05 -2.99
C ASP A 146 18.02 -2.67 -1.80
N PRO A 147 17.49 -3.90 -1.98
CA PRO A 147 16.78 -4.61 -0.93
C PRO A 147 17.76 -5.11 0.16
N ASP A 148 17.35 -5.05 1.42
CA ASP A 148 18.10 -5.60 2.55
C ASP A 148 18.35 -7.11 2.40
N LEU A 149 17.38 -7.86 1.85
CA LEU A 149 17.54 -9.27 1.48
C LEU A 149 16.90 -9.58 0.14
N ARG A 150 17.54 -10.47 -0.62
CA ARG A 150 17.01 -11.09 -1.84
C ARG A 150 16.78 -12.57 -1.56
N LEU A 151 15.52 -12.97 -1.41
CA LEU A 151 15.14 -14.36 -1.18
C LEU A 151 15.00 -15.07 -2.53
N ARG A 152 15.71 -16.19 -2.69
CA ARG A 152 15.75 -17.00 -3.91
C ARG A 152 15.09 -18.34 -3.67
N GLY A 153 14.57 -18.94 -4.75
CA GLY A 153 13.97 -20.28 -4.70
C GLY A 153 12.96 -20.51 -5.82
N HIS A 154 12.36 -19.42 -6.32
CA HIS A 154 11.45 -19.47 -7.45
C HIS A 154 12.16 -19.31 -8.79
N ASP A 155 11.56 -19.87 -9.83
CA ASP A 155 12.01 -19.75 -11.22
C ASP A 155 11.10 -18.81 -12.06
N LYS A 156 10.01 -18.30 -11.46
CA LYS A 156 9.03 -17.39 -12.08
C LYS A 156 8.50 -16.38 -11.07
N GLU A 157 7.83 -15.35 -11.56
CA GLU A 157 7.07 -14.41 -10.73
C GLU A 157 5.87 -15.07 -10.02
N GLY A 158 5.34 -14.38 -9.01
CA GLY A 158 4.18 -14.85 -8.28
C GLY A 158 3.42 -13.76 -7.54
N HIS A 159 2.25 -14.15 -7.03
CA HIS A 159 1.45 -13.31 -6.14
C HIS A 159 1.32 -13.89 -4.73
N GLY A 160 1.80 -15.12 -4.47
CA GLY A 160 1.76 -15.71 -3.15
C GLY A 160 2.79 -15.04 -2.24
N LEU A 161 2.34 -14.42 -1.14
CA LEU A 161 3.21 -13.81 -0.14
C LEU A 161 2.47 -13.71 1.20
N SER A 162 3.01 -14.30 2.26
CA SER A 162 2.44 -14.23 3.62
C SER A 162 3.49 -14.38 4.70
N TRP A 163 3.57 -13.40 5.60
CA TRP A 163 4.31 -13.54 6.85
C TRP A 163 3.57 -14.47 7.82
N SER A 164 4.32 -15.21 8.63
CA SER A 164 3.77 -16.01 9.72
C SER A 164 3.34 -15.09 10.88
N PRO A 165 2.10 -15.20 11.37
CA PRO A 165 1.69 -14.49 12.58
C PRO A 165 2.19 -15.17 13.87
N PHE A 166 2.78 -16.36 13.78
CA PHE A 166 3.20 -17.16 14.93
C PHE A 166 4.72 -17.16 15.14
N LYS A 167 5.49 -16.84 14.10
CA LYS A 167 6.95 -16.87 14.16
C LYS A 167 7.52 -15.73 13.35
N GLU A 168 8.14 -14.78 14.04
CA GLU A 168 8.80 -13.64 13.42
C GLU A 168 9.88 -14.09 12.42
N GLY A 169 9.99 -13.36 11.32
CA GLY A 169 10.96 -13.63 10.25
C GLY A 169 10.59 -14.79 9.32
N TYR A 170 9.51 -15.53 9.58
CA TYR A 170 9.05 -16.59 8.68
C TYR A 170 8.11 -16.01 7.63
N LEU A 171 8.49 -16.16 6.37
CA LEU A 171 7.74 -15.72 5.20
C LEU A 171 7.51 -16.92 4.28
N LEU A 172 6.30 -17.04 3.75
CA LEU A 172 5.97 -17.97 2.67
C LEU A 172 5.77 -17.19 1.37
N SER A 173 6.28 -17.73 0.27
CA SER A 173 6.03 -17.25 -1.08
C SER A 173 5.51 -18.36 -1.99
N GLY A 174 4.66 -17.98 -2.95
CA GLY A 174 4.11 -18.89 -3.95
C GLY A 174 4.19 -18.26 -5.33
N SER A 175 4.62 -19.06 -6.31
CA SER A 175 4.95 -18.61 -7.66
C SER A 175 4.27 -19.44 -8.76
N ASN A 176 4.28 -18.88 -9.98
CA ASN A 176 3.81 -19.53 -11.20
C ASN A 176 4.72 -20.70 -11.66
N ASP A 177 5.82 -20.96 -10.95
CA ASP A 177 6.65 -22.16 -11.10
C ASP A 177 6.07 -23.41 -10.39
N CYS A 178 4.87 -23.28 -9.80
CA CYS A 178 4.18 -24.32 -9.05
C CYS A 178 4.90 -24.73 -7.76
N ARG A 179 5.73 -23.86 -7.17
CA ARG A 179 6.41 -24.09 -5.88
C ARG A 179 5.91 -23.13 -4.80
N ILE A 180 6.08 -23.59 -3.56
CA ILE A 180 5.98 -22.79 -2.34
C ILE A 180 7.37 -22.80 -1.71
N CYS A 181 7.88 -21.62 -1.36
CA CYS A 181 9.14 -21.43 -0.66
C CYS A 181 8.90 -20.81 0.71
#